data_AF-A0A485D2L9-F1
#
_entry.id   AF-A0A485D2L9-F1
#
_cell.length_a   1.000
_cell.length_b   1.000
_cell.length_c   1.000
_cell.angle_alpha   90.00
_cell.angle_beta   90.00
_cell.angle_gamma   90.00
#
_symmetry.space_group_name_H-M   'P 1'
#
loop_
_entity.id
_entity.type
_entity.pdbx_description
1 polymer ?
#
loop_
_entity_poly.entity_id
_entity_poly.type
_entity_poly.pdbx_seq_one_letter_code
_entity_poly.pdbx_strand_id
1 'polypeptide(L)'
;MEEKKAYGLVMTFVAVFVVFLVSVMSYSLWRDKQINAFLATNRAWGIQCDRSSQAAWVIRNGERTALAMNNLTLYCHGFQFQGRTDPETKTVSLDKYSVYQHISRQPN
;
A
#
# COMPACT_ATOMS: atom_id res chain seq x y z
N MET A 1 41.63 -18.16 -28.19
CA MET A 1 40.72 -17.02 -28.52
C MET A 1 39.35 -17.17 -27.83
N GLU A 2 38.96 -18.35 -27.34
CA GLU A 2 37.70 -18.57 -26.60
C GLU A 2 37.66 -17.99 -25.18
N GLU A 3 38.78 -17.97 -24.45
CA GLU A 3 38.79 -17.47 -23.06
C GLU A 3 38.38 -16.00 -22.94
N LYS A 4 38.76 -15.15 -23.91
CA LYS A 4 38.33 -13.74 -23.93
C LYS A 4 36.83 -13.58 -24.20
N LYS A 5 36.21 -14.48 -24.97
CA LYS A 5 34.76 -14.49 -25.20
C LYS A 5 34.01 -14.95 -23.94
N ALA A 6 34.51 -15.97 -23.25
CA ALA A 6 33.92 -16.48 -22.01
C ALA A 6 33.98 -15.42 -20.89
N TYR A 7 35.11 -14.74 -20.71
CA TYR A 7 35.24 -13.64 -19.75
C TYR A 7 34.29 -12.48 -20.06
N GLY A 8 34.16 -12.07 -21.33
CA GLY A 8 33.22 -11.03 -21.74
C GLY A 8 31.76 -11.41 -21.46
N LEU A 9 31.39 -12.67 -21.72
CA LEU A 9 30.06 -13.20 -21.45
C LEU A 9 29.75 -13.21 -19.95
N VAL A 10 30.68 -13.70 -19.12
CA VAL A 10 30.56 -13.72 -17.65
C VAL A 10 30.41 -12.30 -17.10
N MET A 11 31.23 -11.35 -17.54
CA MET A 11 31.14 -9.96 -17.11
C MET A 11 29.79 -9.33 -17.47
N THR A 12 29.21 -9.71 -18.61
CA THR A 12 27.87 -9.24 -19.02
C THR A 12 26.79 -9.81 -18.10
N PHE A 13 26.86 -11.11 -17.76
CA PHE A 13 25.92 -11.73 -16.81
C PHE A 13 26.02 -11.10 -15.42
N VAL A 14 27.23 -10.85 -14.92
CA VAL A 14 27.44 -10.17 -13.63
C VAL A 14 26.85 -8.76 -13.66
N ALA A 15 27.07 -8.00 -14.74
CA ALA A 15 26.51 -6.66 -14.88
C ALA A 15 24.97 -6.67 -14.86
N VAL A 16 24.34 -7.58 -15.62
CA VAL A 16 22.88 -7.74 -15.63
C VAL A 16 22.36 -8.12 -14.24
N PHE A 17 23.05 -9.03 -13.55
CA PHE A 17 22.68 -9.47 -12.21
C PHE A 17 22.75 -8.32 -11.19
N VAL A 18 23.82 -7.52 -11.22
CA VAL A 18 23.96 -6.34 -10.34
C VAL A 18 22.85 -5.32 -10.62
N VAL A 19 22.58 -5.00 -11.89
CA VAL A 19 21.49 -4.08 -12.26
C VAL A 19 20.14 -4.60 -11.79
N PHE A 20 19.89 -5.90 -11.92
CA PHE A 20 18.67 -6.53 -11.43
C PHE A 20 18.52 -6.38 -9.91
N LEU A 21 19.57 -6.67 -9.14
CA LEU A 21 19.54 -6.52 -7.68
C LEU A 21 19.29 -5.06 -7.26
N VAL A 22 20.00 -4.10 -7.87
CA VAL A 22 19.80 -2.66 -7.59
C VAL A 22 18.37 -2.24 -7.93
N SER A 23 17.81 -2.75 -9.02
CA SER A 23 16.42 -2.45 -9.42
C SER A 23 15.41 -2.98 -8.40
N VAL A 24 15.57 -4.22 -7.95
CA VAL A 24 14.70 -4.83 -6.93
C VAL A 24 14.76 -4.07 -5.60
N MET A 25 15.98 -3.71 -5.15
CA MET A 25 16.16 -2.96 -3.91
C MET A 25 15.61 -1.53 -4.00
N SER A 26 15.78 -0.88 -5.14
CA SER A 26 15.22 0.47 -5.36
C SER A 26 13.68 0.42 -5.37
N TYR A 27 13.11 -0.60 -6.02
CA TYR A 27 11.67 -0.80 -6.07
C TYR A 27 11.06 -1.13 -4.71
N SER A 28 11.70 -1.97 -3.90
CA SER A 28 11.24 -2.28 -2.54
C SER A 28 11.24 -1.04 -1.66
N LEU A 29 12.36 -0.29 -1.62
CA LEU A 29 12.47 0.96 -0.87
C LEU A 29 11.41 1.98 -1.27
N TRP A 30 11.15 2.12 -2.57
CA TRP A 30 10.11 3.01 -3.07
C TRP A 30 8.73 2.58 -2.55
N ARG A 31 8.37 1.29 -2.69
CA ARG A 31 7.07 0.78 -2.22
C ARG A 31 6.90 0.97 -0.73
N ASP A 32 7.93 0.64 0.06
CA ASP A 32 7.90 0.79 1.51
C ASP A 32 7.72 2.26 1.92
N LYS A 33 8.41 3.18 1.24
CA LYS A 33 8.24 4.62 1.45
C LYS A 33 6.79 5.06 1.18
N GLN A 34 6.17 4.59 0.10
CA GLN A 34 4.78 4.92 -0.21
C GLN A 34 3.79 4.37 0.83
N ILE A 35 4.00 3.14 1.30
CA ILE A 35 3.17 2.51 2.33
C ILE A 35 3.31 3.26 3.65
N ASN A 36 4.54 3.57 4.06
CA ASN A 36 4.79 4.28 5.31
C ASN A 36 4.19 5.69 5.28
N ALA A 37 4.35 6.42 4.16
CA ALA A 37 3.69 7.72 3.97
C ALA A 37 2.16 7.60 4.07
N PHE A 38 1.56 6.57 3.47
CA PHE A 38 0.13 6.31 3.58
C PHE A 38 -0.32 6.06 5.03
N LEU A 39 0.38 5.20 5.76
CA LEU A 39 0.07 4.90 7.17
C LEU A 39 0.27 6.12 8.08
N ALA A 40 1.29 6.93 7.83
CA ALA A 40 1.52 8.17 8.55
C ALA A 40 0.37 9.17 8.34
N THR A 41 -0.07 9.35 7.08
CA THR A 41 -1.24 10.18 6.79
C THR A 41 -2.49 9.61 7.46
N ASN A 42 -2.78 8.31 7.33
CA ASN A 42 -3.94 7.69 7.99
C ASN A 42 -3.96 7.98 9.50
N ARG A 43 -2.82 7.85 10.19
CA ARG A 43 -2.72 8.20 11.61
C ARG A 43 -2.99 9.67 11.90
N ALA A 44 -2.53 10.58 11.05
CA ALA A 44 -2.80 12.01 11.19
C ALA A 44 -4.30 12.33 11.08
N TRP A 45 -5.05 11.53 10.32
CA TRP A 45 -6.50 11.59 10.20
C TRP A 45 -7.25 10.75 11.26
N GLY A 46 -6.54 10.17 12.24
CA GLY A 46 -7.13 9.31 13.27
C GLY A 46 -7.56 7.91 12.77
N ILE A 47 -7.23 7.57 11.53
CA ILE A 47 -7.54 6.29 10.89
C ILE A 47 -6.51 5.25 11.32
N GLN A 48 -6.99 4.16 11.88
CA GLN A 48 -6.20 3.01 12.25
C GLN A 48 -6.53 1.82 11.37
N CYS A 49 -5.50 1.13 10.92
CA CYS A 49 -5.61 -0.08 10.12
C CYS A 49 -5.21 -1.26 10.99
N ASP A 50 -6.09 -2.26 11.11
CA ASP A 50 -5.75 -3.50 11.79
C ASP A 50 -4.69 -4.27 10.98
N ARG A 51 -3.73 -4.89 11.67
CA ARG A 51 -2.63 -5.64 11.02
C ARG A 51 -3.11 -6.98 10.44
N SER A 52 -4.05 -7.64 11.11
CA SER A 52 -4.52 -8.98 10.72
C SER A 52 -5.63 -8.90 9.67
N SER A 53 -6.69 -8.14 9.98
CA SER A 53 -7.88 -8.03 9.14
C SER A 53 -7.75 -6.98 8.03
N GLN A 54 -6.73 -6.12 8.09
CA GLN A 54 -6.58 -4.94 7.24
C GLN A 54 -7.75 -3.95 7.33
N ALA A 55 -8.69 -4.14 8.25
CA ALA A 55 -9.87 -3.29 8.39
C ALA A 55 -9.46 -1.89 8.86
N ALA A 56 -9.99 -0.86 8.19
CA ALA A 56 -9.81 0.52 8.59
C ALA A 56 -10.91 0.93 9.58
N TRP A 57 -10.53 1.62 10.65
CA TRP A 57 -11.46 2.12 11.66
C TRP A 57 -10.94 3.43 12.26
N VAL A 58 -11.83 4.19 12.87
CA VAL A 58 -11.54 5.45 13.56
C VAL A 58 -12.17 5.40 14.96
N ILE A 59 -11.67 6.22 15.87
CA ILE A 59 -12.30 6.41 17.17
C ILE A 59 -13.23 7.62 17.07
N ARG A 60 -14.53 7.43 17.32
CA ARG A 60 -15.51 8.51 17.43
C ARG A 60 -16.24 8.39 18.74
N ASN A 61 -16.35 9.50 19.47
CA ASN A 61 -16.99 9.53 20.80
C ASN A 61 -16.48 8.44 21.77
N GLY A 62 -15.20 8.06 21.66
CA GLY A 62 -14.58 7.03 22.50
C GLY A 62 -14.79 5.58 22.04
N GLU A 63 -15.57 5.35 20.98
CA GLU A 63 -15.83 4.02 20.44
C GLU A 63 -15.12 3.76 19.10
N ARG A 64 -14.79 2.48 18.85
CA ARG A 64 -14.21 2.05 17.58
C ARG A 64 -15.31 1.94 16.53
N THR A 65 -15.29 2.83 15.56
CA THR A 65 -16.21 2.82 14.42
C THR A 65 -15.50 2.34 13.17
N ALA A 66 -16.05 1.31 12.51
CA ALA A 66 -15.56 0.87 11.22
C ALA A 66 -15.72 1.98 10.18
N LEU A 67 -14.68 2.21 9.38
CA LEU A 67 -14.74 3.18 8.31
C LEU A 67 -15.55 2.61 7.15
N ALA A 68 -16.56 3.34 6.71
CA ALA A 68 -17.35 2.99 5.56
C ALA A 68 -17.56 4.21 4.65
N MET A 69 -17.63 3.95 3.34
CA MET A 69 -17.93 4.95 2.31
C MET A 69 -18.84 4.31 1.27
N ASN A 70 -19.99 4.93 0.98
CA ASN A 70 -20.94 4.44 -0.03
C ASN A 70 -21.35 2.97 0.19
N ASN A 71 -21.66 2.57 1.43
CA ASN A 71 -21.97 1.20 1.83
C ASN A 71 -20.83 0.17 1.63
N LEU A 72 -19.60 0.64 1.44
CA LEU A 72 -18.41 -0.21 1.39
C LEU A 72 -17.63 -0.05 2.69
N THR A 73 -17.31 -1.17 3.34
CA THR A 73 -16.37 -1.19 4.46
C THR A 73 -14.96 -0.99 3.93
N LEU A 74 -14.20 -0.09 4.55
CA LEU A 74 -12.87 0.28 4.08
C LEU A 74 -11.78 -0.60 4.73
N TYR A 75 -10.82 -1.00 3.91
CA TYR A 75 -9.65 -1.78 4.28
C TYR A 75 -8.39 -1.06 3.80
N CYS A 76 -7.32 -1.14 4.58
CA CYS A 76 -6.01 -0.63 4.21
C CYS A 76 -5.20 -1.73 3.51
N HIS A 77 -4.87 -1.53 2.24
CA HIS A 77 -4.08 -2.51 1.50
C HIS A 77 -2.87 -1.84 0.86
N GLY A 78 -1.68 -2.18 1.38
CA GLY A 78 -0.43 -1.55 0.95
C GLY A 78 -0.50 -0.03 1.13
N PHE A 79 -0.45 0.70 0.01
CA PHE A 79 -0.53 2.16 -0.01
C PHE A 79 -1.88 2.64 -0.55
N GLN A 80 -3.01 1.93 -0.42
CA GLN A 80 -4.31 2.41 -0.89
C GLN A 80 -5.46 1.90 -0.01
N PHE A 81 -6.66 2.49 -0.18
CA PHE A 81 -7.87 1.97 0.44
C PHE A 81 -8.57 0.99 -0.50
N GLN A 82 -9.11 -0.08 0.06
CA GLN A 82 -10.01 -1.00 -0.63
C GLN A 82 -11.37 -0.95 0.03
N GLY A 83 -12.41 -0.66 -0.75
CA GLY A 83 -13.79 -0.87 -0.33
C GLY A 83 -14.17 -2.33 -0.56
N ARG A 84 -14.84 -2.93 0.41
CA ARG A 84 -15.46 -4.26 0.28
C ARG A 84 -16.92 -4.17 0.69
N THR A 85 -17.79 -4.78 -0.11
CA THR A 85 -19.16 -5.08 0.30
C THR A 85 -19.13 -6.42 1.04
N ASP A 86 -19.57 -6.44 2.29
CA ASP A 86 -19.74 -7.69 3.04
C ASP A 86 -20.99 -8.45 2.52
N PRO A 87 -20.99 -9.79 2.33
CA PRO A 87 -19.89 -10.75 2.45
C PRO A 87 -19.57 -11.49 1.12
N GLU A 88 -19.54 -10.85 -0.06
CA GLU A 88 -19.06 -11.53 -1.29
C GLU A 88 -18.44 -10.61 -2.37
N THR A 89 -17.11 -10.73 -2.46
CA THR A 89 -16.20 -10.62 -3.63
C THR A 89 -15.97 -9.31 -4.39
N LYS A 90 -16.75 -8.24 -4.24
CA LYS A 90 -16.41 -6.97 -4.92
C LYS A 90 -15.45 -6.13 -4.08
N THR A 91 -14.16 -6.30 -4.36
CA THR A 91 -13.11 -5.36 -3.93
C THR A 91 -13.02 -4.21 -4.93
N VAL A 92 -13.14 -2.99 -4.44
CA VAL A 92 -12.96 -1.78 -5.26
C VAL A 92 -11.78 -1.02 -4.68
N SER A 93 -10.78 -0.74 -5.53
CA SER A 93 -9.71 0.17 -5.14
C SER A 93 -10.27 1.59 -5.09
N LEU A 94 -10.07 2.27 -3.97
CA LEU A 94 -10.56 3.62 -3.75
C LEU A 94 -9.41 4.60 -3.71
N ASP A 95 -9.60 5.73 -4.37
CA ASP A 95 -8.64 6.82 -4.32
C ASP A 95 -8.58 7.43 -2.93
N LYS A 96 -7.35 7.65 -2.43
CA LYS A 96 -7.14 8.17 -1.08
C LYS A 96 -7.78 9.52 -0.85
N TYR A 97 -7.71 10.41 -1.84
CA TYR A 97 -8.23 11.77 -1.70
C TYR A 97 -9.74 11.74 -1.58
N SER A 98 -10.41 10.89 -2.37
CA SER A 98 -11.86 10.69 -2.24
C SER A 98 -12.27 10.18 -0.85
N VAL A 99 -11.49 9.25 -0.28
CA VAL A 99 -11.76 8.71 1.07
C VAL A 99 -11.53 9.78 2.13
N TYR A 100 -10.42 10.51 2.09
CA TYR A 100 -10.17 11.59 3.06
C TYR A 100 -11.20 12.71 2.95
N GLN A 101 -11.60 13.09 1.73
CA GLN A 101 -12.66 14.08 1.51
C GLN A 101 -14.02 13.60 2.01
N HIS A 102 -14.30 12.30 1.91
CA HIS A 102 -15.52 11.73 2.48
C HIS A 102 -15.50 11.79 4.01
N ILE A 103 -14.40 11.37 4.63
CA ILE A 103 -14.23 11.36 6.09
C ILE A 103 -14.29 12.78 6.65
N SER A 104 -13.67 13.77 6.00
CA SER A 104 -13.67 15.16 6.45
C SER A 104 -15.05 15.81 6.48
N ARG A 105 -16.01 15.28 5.71
CA ARG A 105 -17.41 15.74 5.68
C ARG A 105 -18.29 15.05 6.71
N GLN A 106 -17.82 13.96 7.32
CA GLN A 106 -18.59 13.27 8.34
C GLN A 106 -18.43 13.98 9.69
N PRO A 107 -19.50 14.14 10.47
CA PRO A 107 -19.39 14.71 11.80
C PRO A 107 -18.54 13.80 12.71
N ASN A 108 -17.68 14.43 13.51
CA ASN A 108 -16.84 13.77 14.52
C ASN A 108 -17.68 13.16 15.64
#